data_AF-A0A843BEB4-F1
#
_entry.id   AF-A0A843BEB4-F1
#
_cell.length_a   1.000
_cell.length_b   1.000
_cell.length_c   1.000
_cell.angle_alpha   90.00
_cell.angle_beta   90.00
_cell.angle_gamma   90.00
#
_symmetry.space_group_name_H-M   'P 1'
#
loop_
_entity.id
_entity.type
_entity.pdbx_description
1 polymer ?
#
loop_
_entity_poly.entity_id
_entity_poly.type
_entity_poly.pdbx_seq_one_letter_code
_entity_poly.pdbx_strand_id
1 'polypeptide(L)'
;MEYQTRYPKTVSLADGLRRSVQVDGREGLEQLHVVVRNSIEEISRIFTKEGFTRVKFEHKQPGQIGRGFNLKLKKPWEMHVRLVDLKEGLIGIHAEVEVSRDYIQHLFGQRTPVVYEIQEMLSKYQVECRIWNGNIRRYVRSVYDDYKVKLATPSIPVLAWKPMLFVIGTVGSFYLWKYVHTL
;
A
#
# COMPACT_ATOMS: atom_id res chain seq x y z
N MET A 1 19.12 2.43 -0.20
CA MET A 1 18.63 1.40 0.76
C MET A 1 17.50 0.65 0.09
N GLU A 2 17.73 -0.60 -0.27
CA GLU A 2 16.73 -1.42 -0.98
C GLU A 2 15.69 -1.96 0.00
N TYR A 3 14.43 -2.03 -0.43
CA TYR A 3 13.40 -2.82 0.24
C TYR A 3 13.20 -4.12 -0.53
N GLN A 4 13.14 -5.24 0.18
CA GLN A 4 13.00 -6.56 -0.41
C GLN A 4 11.76 -7.22 0.18
N THR A 5 10.90 -7.74 -0.69
CA THR A 5 9.69 -8.47 -0.31
C THR A 5 9.51 -9.69 -1.21
N ARG A 6 8.64 -10.60 -0.78
CA ARG A 6 8.24 -11.78 -1.56
C ARG A 6 6.77 -11.63 -1.94
N TYR A 7 6.45 -12.04 -3.15
CA TYR A 7 5.08 -12.01 -3.64
C TYR A 7 4.70 -13.32 -4.32
N PRO A 8 3.51 -13.88 -4.09
CA PRO A 8 3.10 -15.13 -4.74
C PRO A 8 3.25 -15.04 -6.27
N LYS A 9 3.98 -16.00 -6.84
CA LYS A 9 4.16 -16.12 -8.30
C LYS A 9 3.23 -17.16 -8.87
N THR A 10 3.36 -18.42 -8.47
CA THR A 10 2.48 -19.50 -8.93
C THR A 10 1.57 -19.94 -7.79
N VAL A 11 0.28 -19.86 -8.03
CA VAL A 11 -0.77 -20.19 -7.06
C VAL A 11 -1.64 -21.33 -7.59
N SER A 12 -2.05 -22.26 -6.72
CA SER A 12 -3.19 -23.13 -7.00
C SER A 12 -4.47 -22.43 -6.59
N LEU A 13 -5.49 -22.56 -7.42
CA LEU A 13 -6.84 -22.11 -7.11
C LEU A 13 -7.62 -23.22 -6.41
N ALA A 14 -8.82 -22.91 -5.93
CA ALA A 14 -9.68 -23.87 -5.22
C ALA A 14 -9.98 -25.16 -6.01
N ASP A 15 -9.95 -25.11 -7.34
CA ASP A 15 -10.13 -26.25 -8.26
C ASP A 15 -8.85 -27.05 -8.53
N GLY A 16 -7.73 -26.67 -7.92
CA GLY A 16 -6.42 -27.31 -8.11
C GLY A 16 -5.66 -26.85 -9.35
N LEU A 17 -6.22 -25.96 -10.18
CA LEU A 17 -5.53 -25.41 -11.34
C LEU A 17 -4.40 -24.49 -10.88
N ARG A 18 -3.21 -24.69 -11.45
CA ARG A 18 -2.04 -23.84 -11.22
C ARG A 18 -2.08 -22.64 -12.16
N ARG A 19 -1.77 -21.46 -11.64
CA ARG A 19 -1.72 -20.23 -12.42
C ARG A 19 -0.60 -19.33 -11.93
N SER A 20 0.06 -18.65 -12.87
CA SER A 20 0.98 -17.57 -12.55
C SER A 20 0.21 -16.26 -12.35
N VAL A 21 0.47 -15.59 -11.24
CA VAL A 21 0.13 -14.20 -10.99
C VAL A 21 0.91 -13.35 -12.00
N GLN A 22 0.17 -12.51 -12.73
CA GLN A 22 0.74 -11.76 -13.84
C GLN A 22 1.42 -10.47 -13.35
N VAL A 23 2.46 -10.07 -14.07
CA VAL A 23 3.13 -8.78 -13.90
C VAL A 23 2.45 -7.82 -14.88
N ASP A 24 1.61 -6.91 -14.37
CA ASP A 24 0.95 -5.90 -15.21
C ASP A 24 1.97 -4.81 -15.57
N GLY A 25 2.12 -4.52 -16.87
CA GLY A 25 3.08 -3.54 -17.38
C GLY A 25 2.82 -2.09 -16.92
N ARG A 26 1.63 -1.75 -16.39
CA ARG A 26 1.30 -0.40 -15.88
C ARG A 26 1.39 -0.28 -14.36
N GLU A 27 0.97 -1.30 -13.61
CA GLU A 27 0.88 -1.26 -12.14
C GLU A 27 1.89 -2.20 -11.44
N GLY A 28 2.70 -2.94 -12.20
CA GLY A 28 3.73 -3.82 -11.70
C GLY A 28 3.23 -5.24 -11.48
N LEU A 29 2.54 -5.51 -10.37
CA LEU A 29 2.06 -6.85 -10.01
C LEU A 29 0.54 -6.85 -9.83
N GLU A 30 -0.09 -7.91 -10.31
CA GLU A 30 -1.51 -8.17 -10.04
C GLU A 30 -1.78 -8.18 -8.52
N GLN A 31 -2.75 -7.39 -8.09
CA GLN A 31 -3.08 -7.23 -6.67
C GLN A 31 -3.94 -8.39 -6.15
N LEU A 32 -3.36 -9.16 -5.23
CA LEU A 32 -4.04 -10.12 -4.37
C LEU A 32 -4.53 -9.46 -3.09
N HIS A 33 -5.68 -9.94 -2.59
CA HIS A 33 -6.32 -9.45 -1.38
C HIS A 33 -6.13 -10.45 -0.23
N VAL A 34 -5.75 -9.96 0.94
CA VAL A 34 -5.82 -10.77 2.17
C VAL A 34 -7.23 -10.63 2.74
N VAL A 35 -7.99 -11.71 2.77
CA VAL A 35 -9.38 -11.75 3.22
C VAL A 35 -9.46 -12.25 4.65
N VAL A 36 -10.20 -11.52 5.47
CA VAL A 36 -10.47 -11.83 6.88
C VAL A 36 -11.97 -11.75 7.16
N ARG A 37 -12.43 -12.48 8.19
CA ARG A 37 -13.84 -12.51 8.62
C ARG A 37 -14.11 -11.67 9.89
N ASN A 38 -13.06 -11.10 10.49
CA ASN A 38 -13.16 -10.28 11.69
C ASN A 38 -13.83 -8.93 11.41
N SER A 39 -14.24 -8.23 12.47
CA SER A 39 -14.85 -6.91 12.32
C SER A 39 -13.82 -5.84 11.93
N ILE A 40 -14.30 -4.78 11.28
CA ILE A 40 -13.47 -3.64 10.85
C ILE A 40 -12.78 -3.00 12.07
N GLU A 41 -13.48 -2.92 13.20
CA GLU A 41 -12.98 -2.36 14.45
C GLU A 41 -11.83 -3.18 15.02
N GLU A 42 -11.95 -4.51 14.99
CA GLU A 42 -10.91 -5.41 15.45
C GLU A 42 -9.66 -5.31 14.59
N ILE A 43 -9.81 -5.37 13.27
CA ILE A 43 -8.72 -5.23 12.32
C ILE A 43 -8.05 -3.85 12.46
N SER A 44 -8.84 -2.78 12.59
CA SER A 44 -8.34 -1.42 12.81
C SER A 44 -7.51 -1.31 14.10
N ARG A 45 -7.95 -1.98 15.16
CA ARG A 45 -7.25 -2.01 16.45
C ARG A 45 -5.92 -2.76 16.35
N ILE A 46 -5.88 -3.88 15.62
CA ILE A 46 -4.64 -4.63 15.35
C ILE A 46 -3.64 -3.75 14.60
N PHE A 47 -4.06 -3.12 13.49
CA PHE A 47 -3.19 -2.21 12.73
C PHE A 47 -2.65 -1.07 13.61
N THR A 48 -3.50 -0.47 14.45
CA THR A 48 -3.07 0.60 15.36
C THR A 48 -2.02 0.10 16.38
N LYS A 49 -2.19 -1.12 16.91
CA LYS A 49 -1.21 -1.75 17.83
C LYS A 49 0.15 -2.02 17.16
N GLU A 50 0.14 -2.38 15.89
CA GLU A 50 1.36 -2.58 15.08
C GLU A 50 2.01 -1.25 14.63
N GLY A 51 1.47 -0.11 15.08
CA GLY A 51 2.03 1.22 14.82
C GLY A 51 1.54 1.90 13.54
N PHE A 52 0.50 1.35 12.89
CA PHE A 52 -0.11 2.03 11.76
C PHE A 52 -0.91 3.26 12.21
N THR A 53 -0.88 4.29 11.38
CA THR A 53 -1.70 5.49 11.54
C THR A 53 -2.78 5.55 10.46
N ARG A 54 -3.88 6.25 10.73
CA ARG A 54 -4.90 6.48 9.70
C ARG A 54 -4.43 7.55 8.72
N VAL A 55 -4.60 7.30 7.43
CA VAL A 55 -4.28 8.26 6.37
C VAL A 55 -5.26 9.45 6.47
N LYS A 56 -4.73 10.67 6.52
CA LYS A 56 -5.56 11.89 6.68
C LYS A 56 -6.16 12.37 5.35
N PHE A 57 -5.37 12.32 4.28
CA PHE A 57 -5.75 12.75 2.94
C PHE A 57 -5.53 11.60 1.97
N GLU A 58 -6.61 11.01 1.49
CA GLU A 58 -6.56 9.91 0.53
C GLU A 58 -7.62 10.08 -0.54
N HIS A 59 -7.28 9.63 -1.74
CA HIS A 59 -8.27 9.36 -2.77
C HIS A 59 -8.85 7.97 -2.49
N LYS A 60 -10.13 7.91 -2.11
CA LYS A 60 -10.78 6.64 -1.79
C LYS A 60 -10.99 5.81 -3.04
N GLN A 61 -10.57 4.55 -2.99
CA GLN A 61 -10.84 3.61 -4.08
C GLN A 61 -12.29 3.08 -4.00
N PRO A 62 -12.87 2.64 -5.13
CA PRO A 62 -14.19 1.99 -5.13
C PRO A 62 -14.23 0.81 -4.15
N GLY A 63 -15.26 0.75 -3.31
CA GLY A 63 -15.42 -0.32 -2.31
C GLY A 63 -14.55 -0.17 -1.05
N GLN A 64 -13.73 0.88 -0.95
CA GLN A 64 -12.91 1.11 0.23
C GLN A 64 -13.76 1.46 1.46
N ILE A 65 -13.54 0.73 2.55
CA ILE A 65 -14.14 0.97 3.85
C ILE A 65 -13.33 2.02 4.60
N GLY A 66 -14.01 3.08 5.07
CA GLY A 66 -13.41 4.03 5.99
C GLY A 66 -12.22 4.78 5.37
N ARG A 67 -11.12 4.87 6.14
CA ARG A 67 -9.83 5.43 5.69
C ARG A 67 -8.76 4.35 5.72
N GLY A 68 -7.79 4.44 4.81
CA GLY A 68 -6.63 3.58 4.81
C GLY A 68 -5.72 3.79 6.02
N PHE A 69 -4.81 2.85 6.22
CA PHE A 69 -3.78 2.85 7.24
C PHE A 69 -2.41 2.97 6.58
N ASN A 70 -1.46 3.62 7.25
CA ASN A 70 -0.08 3.66 6.79
C ASN A 70 0.91 3.39 7.92
N LEU A 71 1.98 2.69 7.61
CA LEU A 71 3.10 2.39 8.50
C LEU A 71 4.39 2.88 7.86
N LYS A 72 5.11 3.76 8.56
CA LYS A 72 6.43 4.23 8.12
C LYS A 72 7.42 3.08 8.25
N LEU A 73 8.03 2.69 7.14
CA LEU A 73 9.12 1.73 7.12
C LEU A 73 10.46 2.48 7.13
N LYS A 74 11.55 1.75 6.87
CA LYS A 74 12.85 2.37 6.65
C LYS A 74 12.77 3.34 5.47
N LYS A 75 13.22 4.59 5.67
CA LYS A 75 13.17 5.62 4.63
C LYS A 75 13.76 5.10 3.31
N PRO A 76 13.12 5.40 2.16
CA PRO A 76 11.95 6.27 1.99
C PRO A 76 10.60 5.53 2.00
N TRP A 77 10.55 4.29 2.46
CA TRP A 77 9.41 3.40 2.23
C TRP A 77 8.29 3.58 3.26
N GLU A 78 7.05 3.37 2.82
CA GLU A 78 5.85 3.36 3.63
C GLU A 78 4.95 2.22 3.15
N MET A 79 4.40 1.47 4.09
CA MET A 79 3.36 0.49 3.78
C MET A 79 2.01 1.17 3.92
N HIS A 80 1.19 1.05 2.89
CA HIS A 80 -0.16 1.59 2.84
C HIS A 80 -1.14 0.43 2.74
N VAL A 81 -2.13 0.42 3.61
CA VAL A 81 -3.15 -0.61 3.70
C VAL A 81 -4.53 0.01 3.51
N ARG A 82 -5.33 -0.56 2.62
CA ARG A 82 -6.74 -0.20 2.41
C ARG A 82 -7.61 -1.41 2.76
N LEU A 83 -8.71 -1.14 3.47
CA LEU A 83 -9.73 -2.14 3.73
C LEU A 83 -10.84 -1.96 2.70
N VAL A 84 -11.33 -3.06 2.16
CA VAL A 84 -12.36 -3.11 1.12
C VAL A 84 -13.46 -4.06 1.57
N ASP A 85 -14.70 -3.65 1.36
CA ASP A 85 -15.86 -4.48 1.70
C ASP A 85 -16.04 -5.55 0.63
N LEU A 86 -15.91 -6.81 1.03
CA LEU A 86 -16.25 -7.95 0.20
C LEU A 86 -17.65 -8.43 0.62
N LYS A 87 -18.35 -9.10 -0.31
CA LYS A 87 -19.68 -9.64 -0.01
C LYS A 87 -19.64 -10.59 1.20
N GLU A 88 -20.76 -10.67 1.91
CA GLU A 88 -20.99 -11.59 3.04
C GLU A 88 -20.21 -11.26 4.32
N GLY A 89 -19.88 -9.97 4.54
CA GLY A 89 -19.20 -9.53 5.77
C GLY A 89 -17.73 -9.92 5.83
N LEU A 90 -17.12 -10.18 4.67
CA LEU A 90 -15.71 -10.43 4.52
C LEU A 90 -14.98 -9.12 4.25
N ILE A 91 -13.81 -8.93 4.83
CA ILE A 91 -12.99 -7.74 4.62
C ILE A 91 -11.80 -8.13 3.76
N GLY A 92 -11.65 -7.47 2.61
CA GLY A 92 -10.45 -7.53 1.80
C GLY A 92 -9.43 -6.50 2.27
N ILE A 93 -8.19 -6.93 2.48
CA ILE A 93 -7.07 -6.09 2.87
C ILE A 93 -6.13 -5.97 1.67
N HIS A 94 -5.98 -4.75 1.18
CA HIS A 94 -5.05 -4.39 0.12
C HIS A 94 -3.86 -3.73 0.77
N ALA A 95 -2.68 -4.32 0.65
CA ALA A 95 -1.47 -3.71 1.18
C ALA A 95 -0.45 -3.50 0.08
N GLU A 96 0.15 -2.32 0.08
CA GLU A 96 1.13 -1.88 -0.90
C GLU A 96 2.29 -1.22 -0.17
N VAL A 97 3.51 -1.49 -0.60
CA VAL A 97 4.68 -0.70 -0.24
C VAL A 97 4.91 0.33 -1.33
N GLU A 98 4.97 1.58 -0.92
CA GLU A 98 5.18 2.73 -1.78
C GLU A 98 6.21 3.69 -1.17
N VAL A 99 6.65 4.67 -1.97
CA VAL A 99 7.44 5.78 -1.43
C VAL A 99 6.55 6.56 -0.47
N SER A 100 7.11 6.88 0.70
CA SER A 100 6.38 7.59 1.74
C SER A 100 5.79 8.91 1.24
N ARG A 101 4.56 9.19 1.69
CA ARG A 101 3.80 10.41 1.38
C ARG A 101 4.46 11.71 1.83
N ASP A 102 5.53 11.62 2.62
CA ASP A 102 6.36 12.77 2.98
C ASP A 102 7.17 13.28 1.79
N TYR A 103 7.31 12.50 0.72
CA TYR A 103 8.12 12.81 -0.46
C TYR A 103 7.26 12.96 -1.71
N ILE A 104 7.52 13.95 -2.57
CA ILE A 104 6.74 14.17 -3.81
C ILE A 104 6.73 12.92 -4.71
N GLN A 105 7.81 12.14 -4.68
CA GLN A 105 7.95 10.92 -5.44
C GLN A 105 6.84 9.88 -5.17
N HIS A 106 6.07 9.97 -4.08
CA HIS A 106 4.90 9.11 -3.86
C HIS A 106 3.79 9.28 -4.92
N LEU A 107 3.75 10.42 -5.63
CA LEU A 107 2.74 10.69 -6.66
C LEU A 107 3.00 9.93 -7.97
N PHE A 108 4.26 9.60 -8.26
CA PHE A 108 4.69 8.98 -9.52
C PHE A 108 5.52 7.71 -9.30
N GLY A 109 5.69 7.30 -8.04
CA GLY A 109 6.50 6.17 -7.64
C GLY A 109 5.79 4.84 -7.85
N GLN A 110 6.57 3.79 -8.03
CA GLN A 110 6.06 2.43 -8.11
C GLN A 110 5.43 2.01 -6.78
N ARG A 111 4.28 1.37 -6.86
CA ARG A 111 3.63 0.67 -5.75
C ARG A 111 3.86 -0.82 -5.94
N THR A 112 4.16 -1.54 -4.86
CA THR A 112 4.31 -2.99 -4.90
C THR A 112 3.35 -3.63 -3.92
N PRO A 113 2.43 -4.51 -4.36
CA PRO A 113 1.55 -5.18 -3.44
C PRO A 113 2.34 -6.10 -2.50
N VAL A 114 1.88 -6.21 -1.26
CA VAL A 114 2.46 -7.05 -0.22
C VAL A 114 1.36 -7.90 0.42
N VAL A 115 1.65 -9.18 0.62
CA VAL A 115 0.65 -10.15 1.12
C VAL A 115 1.18 -10.84 2.37
N TYR A 116 2.40 -11.38 2.31
CA TYR A 116 2.98 -12.14 3.41
C TYR A 116 3.19 -11.30 4.67
N GLU A 117 3.57 -10.03 4.53
CA GLU A 117 3.76 -9.11 5.65
C GLU A 117 2.45 -8.92 6.43
N ILE A 118 1.32 -8.83 5.73
CA ILE A 118 0.00 -8.70 6.35
C ILE A 118 -0.42 -10.03 6.98
N GLN A 119 -0.22 -11.15 6.28
CA GLN A 119 -0.56 -12.47 6.83
C GLN A 119 0.23 -12.77 8.10
N GLU A 120 1.54 -12.54 8.09
CA GLU A 120 2.42 -12.74 9.24
C GLU A 120 1.98 -11.87 10.41
N MET A 121 1.73 -10.58 10.17
CA MET A 121 1.21 -9.67 11.18
C MET A 121 -0.11 -10.15 11.78
N LEU A 122 -1.10 -10.50 10.96
CA LEU A 122 -2.40 -10.97 11.42
C LEU A 122 -2.30 -12.31 12.17
N SER A 123 -1.38 -13.18 11.76
CA SER A 123 -1.15 -14.47 12.41
C SER A 123 -0.73 -14.33 13.88
N LYS A 124 0.02 -13.26 14.23
CA LYS A 124 0.39 -12.93 15.62
C LYS A 124 -0.83 -12.71 16.52
N TYR A 125 -1.95 -12.29 15.93
CA TYR A 125 -3.21 -12.03 16.63
C TYR A 125 -4.22 -13.17 16.43
N GLN A 126 -3.78 -14.33 15.93
CA GLN A 126 -4.62 -15.51 15.67
C GLN A 126 -5.79 -15.25 14.71
N VAL A 127 -5.64 -14.28 13.80
CA VAL A 127 -6.63 -13.98 12.77
C VAL A 127 -6.42 -14.93 11.59
N GLU A 128 -7.41 -15.79 11.31
CA GLU A 128 -7.39 -16.63 10.10
C GLU A 128 -7.56 -15.73 8.87
N CYS A 129 -6.60 -15.85 7.95
CA CYS A 129 -6.61 -15.09 6.71
C CYS A 129 -6.51 -16.02 5.50
N ARG A 130 -7.21 -15.64 4.42
CA ARG A 130 -7.17 -16.34 3.14
C ARG A 130 -6.73 -15.37 2.05
N ILE A 131 -6.08 -15.87 1.01
CA ILE A 131 -5.68 -15.04 -0.13
C ILE A 131 -6.76 -15.16 -1.20
N TRP A 132 -7.25 -14.02 -1.69
CA TRP A 132 -8.21 -13.93 -2.78
C TRP A 132 -7.59 -13.20 -3.96
N ASN A 133 -7.79 -13.73 -5.16
CA ASN A 133 -7.41 -13.05 -6.38
C ASN A 133 -8.66 -12.35 -6.99
N GLY A 134 -8.59 -11.02 -7.08
CA GLY A 134 -9.69 -10.17 -7.55
C GLY A 134 -10.01 -10.32 -9.03
N ASN A 135 -9.01 -10.57 -9.88
CA ASN A 135 -9.19 -10.66 -11.33
C ASN A 135 -9.98 -11.92 -11.74
N ILE A 136 -9.66 -13.04 -11.10
CA ILE A 136 -10.32 -14.33 -11.37
C ILE A 136 -11.49 -14.62 -10.42
N ARG A 137 -11.67 -13.78 -9.39
CA ARG A 137 -12.68 -13.93 -8.34
C ARG A 137 -12.64 -15.32 -7.69
N ARG A 138 -11.45 -15.76 -7.25
CA ARG A 138 -11.26 -17.06 -6.58
C ARG A 138 -10.23 -17.00 -5.46
N TYR A 139 -10.37 -17.89 -4.48
CA TYR A 139 -9.41 -18.08 -3.41
C TYR A 139 -8.19 -18.87 -3.90
N VAL A 140 -7.03 -18.48 -3.40
CA VAL A 140 -5.77 -19.20 -3.53
C VAL A 140 -5.70 -20.28 -2.46
N ARG A 141 -5.45 -21.53 -2.87
CA ARG A 141 -5.35 -22.68 -1.99
C ARG A 141 -3.91 -22.92 -1.51
N SER A 142 -2.93 -22.83 -2.41
CA SER A 142 -1.51 -22.96 -2.07
C SER A 142 -0.66 -22.09 -2.98
N VAL A 143 0.46 -21.60 -2.45
CA VAL A 143 1.50 -20.94 -3.24
C VAL A 143 2.66 -21.92 -3.46
N TYR A 144 3.19 -21.99 -4.68
CA TYR A 144 4.28 -22.91 -5.03
C TYR A 144 5.64 -22.21 -5.13
N ASP A 145 5.65 -21.00 -5.69
CA ASP A 145 6.85 -20.18 -5.81
C ASP A 145 6.51 -18.69 -5.65
N ASP A 146 7.54 -17.90 -5.34
CA ASP A 146 7.44 -16.48 -5.07
C ASP A 146 8.31 -15.67 -6.04
N TYR A 147 7.82 -14.50 -6.42
CA TYR A 147 8.66 -13.42 -6.93
C TYR A 147 9.50 -12.86 -5.78
N LYS A 148 10.79 -12.66 -6.04
CA LYS A 148 11.66 -11.83 -5.19
C LYS A 148 11.60 -10.41 -5.71
N VAL A 149 10.83 -9.56 -5.04
CA VAL A 149 10.65 -8.17 -5.46
C VAL A 149 11.66 -7.30 -4.75
N LYS A 150 12.44 -6.55 -5.53
CA LYS A 150 13.37 -5.54 -5.03
C LYS A 150 12.91 -4.17 -5.46
N LEU A 151 12.61 -3.34 -4.48
CA LEU A 151 12.26 -1.94 -4.67
C LEU A 151 13.54 -1.10 -4.55
N ALA A 152 14.00 -0.59 -5.69
CA ALA A 152 15.14 0.30 -5.75
C ALA A 152 14.76 1.69 -5.21
N THR A 153 15.63 2.28 -4.40
CA THR A 153 15.45 3.68 -3.98
C THR A 153 15.43 4.58 -5.22
N PRO A 154 14.53 5.58 -5.32
CA PRO A 154 14.56 6.54 -6.42
C PRO A 154 15.96 7.14 -6.59
N SER A 155 16.41 7.28 -7.83
CA SER A 155 17.75 7.79 -8.19
C SER A 155 17.94 9.26 -7.80
N ILE A 156 16.85 10.02 -7.68
CA ILE A 156 16.83 11.40 -7.20
C ILE A 156 16.63 11.39 -5.68
N PRO A 157 17.36 12.21 -4.90
CA PRO A 157 17.11 12.36 -3.47
C PRO A 157 15.63 12.60 -3.21
N VAL A 158 15.05 11.82 -2.30
CA VAL A 158 13.62 11.93 -1.97
C VAL A 158 13.34 13.32 -1.41
N LEU A 159 12.49 14.09 -2.11
CA LEU A 159 12.29 15.51 -1.84
C LEU A 159 11.09 15.68 -0.92
N ALA A 160 11.35 16.07 0.33
CA ALA A 160 10.29 16.32 1.29
C ALA A 160 9.45 17.53 0.86
N TRP A 161 8.13 17.38 0.75
CA TRP A 161 7.28 18.45 0.23
C TRP A 161 7.09 19.62 1.21
N LYS A 162 7.16 19.36 2.52
CA LYS A 162 6.97 20.39 3.55
C LYS A 162 8.00 21.53 3.43
N PRO A 163 9.33 21.26 3.34
CA PRO A 163 10.31 22.31 3.04
C PRO A 163 10.05 23.04 1.72
N MET A 164 9.59 22.35 0.68
CA MET A 164 9.33 22.99 -0.62
C MET A 164 8.19 24.01 -0.56
N LEU A 165 7.11 23.72 0.18
CA LEU A 165 6.04 24.70 0.38
C LEU A 165 6.53 25.96 1.10
N PHE A 166 7.45 25.81 2.06
CA PHE A 166 8.04 26.96 2.74
C PHE A 166 8.84 27.82 1.74
N VAL A 167 9.72 27.20 0.94
CA VAL A 167 10.51 27.91 -0.08
C VAL A 167 9.60 28.61 -1.10
N ILE A 168 8.60 27.92 -1.63
CA ILE A 168 7.63 28.48 -2.58
C ILE A 168 6.87 29.66 -1.95
N GLY A 169 6.39 29.50 -0.72
CA GLY A 169 5.67 30.54 0.02
C GLY A 169 6.53 31.78 0.30
N THR A 170 7.80 31.59 0.67
CA THR A 170 8.75 32.68 0.88
C THR A 170 9.05 33.43 -0.41
N VAL A 171 9.42 32.71 -1.48
CA VAL A 171 9.72 33.32 -2.79
C VAL A 171 8.48 34.03 -3.35
N GLY A 172 7.31 33.38 -3.31
CA GLY A 172 6.05 33.96 -3.76
C GLY A 172 5.71 35.24 -3.01
N SER A 173 5.87 35.26 -1.68
CA SER A 173 5.68 36.45 -0.86
C SER A 173 6.64 37.59 -1.23
N PHE A 174 7.92 37.30 -1.46
CA PHE A 174 8.90 38.31 -1.89
C PHE A 174 8.56 38.92 -3.26
N TYR A 175 8.17 38.10 -4.24
CA TYR A 175 7.76 38.60 -5.56
C TYR A 175 6.46 39.39 -5.50
N LEU A 176 5.48 38.93 -4.69
CA LEU A 176 4.22 39.65 -4.48
C LEU A 176 4.48 41.01 -3.82
N TRP A 177 5.31 41.06 -2.78
CA TRP A 177 5.73 42.31 -2.15
C TRP A 177 6.34 43.26 -3.17
N LYS A 178 7.34 42.77 -3.94
CA LYS A 178 7.99 43.57 -4.98
C LYS A 178 6.97 44.13 -5.97
N TYR A 179 6.03 43.30 -6.44
CA TYR A 179 5.00 43.71 -7.39
C TYR A 179 4.10 44.81 -6.82
N VAL A 180 3.57 44.64 -5.59
CA VAL A 180 2.72 45.63 -4.93
C VAL A 180 3.45 46.95 -4.71
N HIS A 181 4.75 46.91 -4.41
CA HIS A 181 5.55 48.11 -4.14
C HIS A 181 6.14 48.76 -5.41
N THR A 182 5.99 48.11 -6.57
CA THR A 182 6.37 48.64 -7.89
C THR A 182 5.17 49.28 -8.61
N LEU A 183 3.94 48.98 -8.18
CA LEU A 183 2.69 49.68 -8.54
C LEU A 183 2.53 50.97 -7.73
#